data_AF-A0A6P0M5Z3-F1
#
_entry.id   AF-A0A6P0M5Z3-F1
#
_cell.length_a   1.000
_cell.length_b   1.000
_cell.length_c   1.000
_cell.angle_alpha   90.00
_cell.angle_beta   90.00
_cell.angle_gamma   90.00
#
_symmetry.space_group_name_H-M   'P 1'
#
loop_
_entity.id
_entity.type
_entity.pdbx_description
1 polymer ?
#
loop_
_entity_poly.entity_id
_entity_poly.type
_entity_poly.pdbx_seq_one_letter_code
_entity_poly.pdbx_strand_id
1 'polypeptide(L)'
;MENLKGTFNNTINLIKEKIFDSDFKVANIPVSTIVIVVLILLFTHILRGLFTSIIIHRLELITSRTETTLDDEFIRILRRPLGWLIWIGGLWLVHLVVATHLSDTQNQKIPEILFLSVLFIATYILYRAAPLLG
;
A
#
# COMPACT_ATOMS: atom_id res chain seq x y z
N MET A 1 33.16 -27.57 7.58
CA MET A 1 31.93 -26.94 7.05
C MET A 1 30.71 -27.10 7.96
N GLU A 2 30.61 -28.12 8.81
CA GLU A 2 29.49 -28.31 9.76
C GLU A 2 29.33 -27.21 10.82
N ASN A 3 30.45 -26.68 11.36
CA ASN A 3 30.40 -25.68 12.43
C ASN A 3 29.70 -24.37 12.00
N LEU A 4 29.89 -23.93 10.75
CA LEU A 4 29.25 -22.72 10.21
C LEU A 4 27.73 -22.86 10.06
N LYS A 5 27.25 -24.03 9.62
CA LYS A 5 25.80 -24.32 9.55
C LYS A 5 25.18 -24.36 10.94
N GLY A 6 25.88 -24.93 11.92
CA GLY A 6 25.44 -24.97 13.32
C GLY A 6 25.32 -23.58 13.93
N THR A 7 26.35 -22.72 13.77
CA THR A 7 26.31 -21.34 14.26
C THR A 7 25.19 -20.54 13.57
N PHE A 8 25.02 -20.69 12.26
CA PHE A 8 23.99 -19.97 11.51
C PHE A 8 22.57 -20.37 11.92
N ASN A 9 22.31 -21.67 12.08
CA ASN A 9 21.01 -22.16 12.56
C ASN A 9 20.72 -21.69 13.98
N ASN A 10 21.72 -21.66 14.86
CA ASN A 10 21.57 -21.15 16.22
C ASN A 10 21.30 -19.64 16.21
N THR A 11 21.97 -18.85 15.36
CA THR A 11 21.69 -17.42 15.21
C THR A 11 20.27 -17.17 14.68
N ILE A 12 19.81 -17.95 13.69
CA ILE A 12 18.43 -17.84 13.19
C ILE A 12 17.42 -18.20 14.28
N ASN A 13 17.67 -19.26 15.06
CA ASN A 13 16.78 -19.65 16.14
C ASN A 13 16.73 -18.58 17.24
N LEU A 14 17.87 -17.99 17.61
CA LEU A 14 17.93 -16.88 18.56
C LEU A 14 17.21 -15.63 18.03
N ILE A 15 17.35 -15.30 16.75
CA ILE A 15 16.61 -14.20 16.12
C ILE A 15 15.12 -14.49 16.12
N LYS A 16 14.72 -15.73 15.81
CA LYS A 16 13.32 -16.16 15.80
C LYS A 16 12.72 -16.06 17.20
N GLU A 17 13.38 -16.57 18.22
CA GLU A 17 12.96 -16.45 19.62
C GLU A 17 12.87 -14.98 20.04
N LYS A 18 13.85 -14.15 19.68
CA LYS A 18 13.81 -12.73 20.04
C LYS A 18 12.75 -11.93 19.28
N ILE A 19 12.36 -12.31 18.06
CA ILE A 19 11.32 -11.60 17.29
C ILE A 19 9.92 -12.11 17.63
N PHE A 20 9.77 -13.42 17.87
CA PHE A 20 8.47 -14.06 18.04
C PHE A 20 8.10 -14.34 19.50
N ASP A 21 9.07 -14.52 20.40
CA ASP A 21 8.85 -14.92 21.81
C ASP A 21 9.11 -13.79 22.82
N SER A 22 9.66 -12.66 22.40
CA SER A 22 10.07 -11.63 23.36
C SER A 22 9.06 -10.49 23.53
N ASP A 23 8.89 -10.09 24.78
CA ASP A 23 8.34 -8.84 25.31
C ASP A 23 9.09 -7.58 24.81
N PHE A 24 9.87 -7.69 23.73
CA PHE A 24 10.68 -6.62 23.16
C PHE A 24 9.78 -5.66 22.37
N LYS A 25 9.38 -4.61 23.08
CA LYS A 25 8.55 -3.52 22.58
C LYS A 25 9.47 -2.35 22.21
N VAL A 26 9.40 -1.90 20.96
CA VAL A 26 10.01 -0.62 20.55
C VAL A 26 8.89 0.42 20.61
N ALA A 27 9.03 1.42 21.49
CA ALA A 27 8.01 2.46 21.70
C ALA A 27 6.60 1.90 22.01
N ASN A 28 6.53 0.84 22.84
CA ASN A 28 5.28 0.13 23.20
C ASN A 28 4.60 -0.64 22.05
N ILE A 29 5.27 -0.79 20.91
CA ILE A 29 4.80 -1.59 19.78
C ILE A 29 5.63 -2.89 19.71
N PRO A 30 4.99 -4.07 19.70
CA PRO A 30 5.69 -5.34 19.49
C PRO A 30 6.46 -5.35 18.17
N VAL A 31 7.68 -5.89 18.17
CA VAL A 31 8.48 -6.00 16.93
C VAL A 31 7.78 -6.86 15.88
N SER A 32 7.01 -7.87 16.29
CA SER A 32 6.16 -8.65 15.39
C SER A 32 5.20 -7.77 14.59
N THR A 33 4.56 -6.78 15.23
CA THR A 33 3.69 -5.79 14.57
C THR A 33 4.47 -4.97 13.54
N ILE A 34 5.69 -4.51 13.88
CA ILE A 34 6.54 -3.74 12.96
C ILE A 34 6.91 -4.58 11.72
N VAL A 35 7.28 -5.85 11.91
CA VAL A 35 7.57 -6.76 10.81
C VAL A 35 6.36 -6.92 9.89
N ILE A 36 5.16 -7.09 10.46
CA ILE A 36 3.92 -7.18 9.67
C ILE A 36 3.68 -5.89 8.89
N VAL A 37 3.87 -4.72 9.49
CA VAL A 37 3.73 -3.42 8.80
C VAL A 37 4.68 -3.34 7.61
N VAL A 38 5.95 -3.70 7.79
CA VAL A 38 6.93 -3.70 6.70
C VAL A 38 6.51 -4.65 5.58
N LEU A 39 6.03 -5.86 5.92
CA LEU A 39 5.53 -6.81 4.94
C LEU A 39 4.32 -6.27 4.17
N ILE A 40 3.36 -5.62 4.84
CA ILE A 40 2.19 -5.00 4.20
C ILE A 40 2.64 -3.88 3.26
N LEU A 41 3.58 -3.03 3.68
CA LEU A 41 4.09 -1.95 2.84
C LEU A 41 4.83 -2.47 1.61
N LEU A 42 5.67 -3.50 1.77
CA LEU A 42 6.35 -4.16 0.66
C LEU A 42 5.35 -4.81 -0.31
N PHE A 43 4.35 -5.52 0.24
CA PHE A 43 3.30 -6.13 -0.56
C PHE A 43 2.49 -5.08 -1.31
N THR A 44 2.11 -3.98 -0.65
CA THR A 44 1.41 -2.85 -1.26
C THR A 44 2.24 -2.24 -2.39
N HIS A 45 3.56 -2.10 -2.19
CA HIS A 45 4.45 -1.57 -3.22
C HIS A 45 4.49 -2.45 -4.47
N ILE A 46 4.63 -3.77 -4.28
CA ILE A 46 4.58 -4.76 -5.37
C ILE A 46 3.21 -4.72 -6.06
N LEU A 47 2.14 -4.71 -5.27
CA LEU A 47 0.76 -4.67 -5.73
C LEU A 47 0.51 -3.43 -6.58
N ARG A 48 1.03 -2.27 -6.17
CA ARG A 48 0.93 -1.03 -6.94
C ARG A 48 1.59 -1.15 -8.30
N GLY A 49 2.79 -1.70 -8.37
CA GLY A 49 3.51 -1.92 -9.64
C GLY A 49 2.71 -2.83 -10.57
N LEU A 50 2.21 -3.94 -10.02
CA LEU A 50 1.42 -4.93 -10.74
C LEU A 50 0.07 -4.34 -11.23
N PHE A 51 -0.68 -3.69 -10.34
CA PHE A 51 -1.95 -3.04 -10.69
C PHE A 51 -1.75 -1.95 -11.74
N THR A 52 -0.73 -1.11 -11.58
CA THR A 52 -0.43 -0.05 -12.55
C THR A 52 -0.14 -0.68 -13.92
N SER A 53 0.68 -1.73 -13.98
CA SER A 53 1.00 -2.44 -15.22
C SER A 53 -0.22 -3.11 -15.85
N ILE A 54 -1.05 -3.81 -15.06
CA ILE A 54 -2.25 -4.50 -15.54
C ILE A 54 -3.27 -3.50 -16.06
N ILE A 55 -3.52 -2.42 -15.31
CA ILE A 55 -4.48 -1.39 -15.68
C ILE A 55 -4.05 -0.74 -17.00
N ILE A 56 -2.78 -0.39 -17.17
CA ILE A 56 -2.29 0.17 -18.45
C ILE A 56 -2.59 -0.80 -19.59
N HIS A 57 -2.21 -2.07 -19.45
CA HIS A 57 -2.34 -3.04 -20.51
C HIS A 57 -3.81 -3.34 -20.85
N ARG A 58 -4.68 -3.36 -19.84
CA ARG A 58 -6.13 -3.51 -20.02
C ARG A 58 -6.73 -2.31 -20.73
N LEU A 59 -6.30 -1.11 -20.36
CA LEU A 59 -6.80 0.13 -20.93
C LEU A 59 -6.33 0.30 -22.39
N GLU A 60 -5.06 0.00 -22.70
CA GLU A 60 -4.53 -0.07 -24.07
C GLU A 60 -5.29 -1.08 -24.94
N LEU A 61 -5.64 -2.24 -24.38
CA LEU A 61 -6.41 -3.25 -25.11
C LEU A 61 -7.84 -2.80 -25.41
N ILE A 62 -8.46 -2.04 -24.51
CA ILE A 62 -9.82 -1.51 -24.69
C ILE A 62 -9.80 -0.37 -25.73
N THR A 63 -8.85 0.57 -25.65
CA THR A 63 -8.77 1.69 -26.59
C THR A 63 -8.23 1.32 -27.96
N SER A 64 -7.49 0.22 -28.09
CA SER A 64 -7.13 -0.34 -29.41
C SER A 64 -8.35 -0.72 -30.28
N ARG A 65 -9.55 -0.80 -29.69
CA ARG A 65 -10.80 -1.14 -30.38
C ARG A 65 -11.68 0.08 -30.72
N THR A 66 -11.30 1.28 -30.30
CA THR A 66 -12.13 2.49 -30.47
C THR A 66 -11.30 3.64 -31.05
N GLU A 67 -11.75 4.28 -32.14
CA GLU A 67 -11.07 5.42 -32.79
C GLU A 67 -11.13 6.74 -32.00
N THR A 68 -11.58 6.72 -30.74
CA THR A 68 -11.92 7.90 -29.94
C THR A 68 -10.74 8.39 -29.08
N THR A 69 -10.18 9.56 -29.44
CA THR A 69 -9.07 10.22 -28.72
C THR A 69 -9.40 10.63 -27.28
N LEU A 70 -10.69 10.78 -26.94
CA LEU A 70 -11.15 11.20 -25.62
C LEU A 70 -10.95 10.10 -24.56
N ASP A 71 -11.15 8.83 -24.93
CA ASP A 71 -11.06 7.71 -23.99
C ASP A 71 -9.60 7.47 -23.55
N ASP A 72 -8.66 7.57 -24.50
CA ASP A 72 -7.22 7.48 -24.23
C ASP A 72 -6.75 8.57 -23.27
N GLU A 73 -7.26 9.80 -23.43
CA GLU A 73 -6.89 10.92 -22.56
C GLU A 73 -7.44 10.76 -21.15
N PHE A 74 -8.69 10.29 -21.02
CA PHE A 74 -9.31 9.99 -19.72
C PHE A 74 -8.57 8.86 -18.98
N ILE A 75 -8.17 7.81 -19.69
CA ILE A 75 -7.35 6.71 -19.19
C ILE A 75 -6.00 7.20 -18.67
N ARG A 76 -5.34 8.08 -19.43
CA ARG A 76 -4.08 8.72 -19.03
C ARG A 76 -4.24 9.57 -17.76
N ILE A 77 -5.41 10.17 -17.57
CA ILE A 77 -5.76 10.93 -16.37
C ILE A 77 -5.93 10.00 -15.16
N LEU A 78 -6.65 8.89 -15.31
CA LEU A 78 -6.94 7.92 -14.24
C LEU A 78 -5.71 7.12 -13.79
N ARG A 79 -4.74 6.89 -14.68
CA ARG A 79 -3.54 6.08 -14.39
C ARG A 79 -2.80 6.54 -13.13
N ARG A 80 -2.62 7.85 -12.96
CA ARG A 80 -1.87 8.43 -11.83
C ARG A 80 -2.64 8.31 -10.50
N PRO A 81 -3.91 8.75 -10.41
CA PRO A 81 -4.81 8.51 -9.28
C PRO A 81 -4.90 7.06 -8.80
N LEU A 82 -5.04 6.10 -9.71
CA LEU A 82 -5.25 4.68 -9.35
C LEU A 82 -4.07 4.12 -8.56
N GLY A 83 -2.84 4.50 -8.92
CA GLY A 83 -1.65 4.11 -8.17
C GLY A 83 -1.56 4.72 -6.76
N TRP A 84 -2.20 5.87 -6.53
CA TRP A 84 -2.31 6.47 -5.20
C TRP A 84 -3.39 5.80 -4.34
N LEU A 85 -4.49 5.34 -4.95
CA LEU A 85 -5.53 4.61 -4.23
C LEU A 85 -5.01 3.30 -3.65
N ILE A 86 -4.13 2.57 -4.38
CA ILE A 86 -3.48 1.37 -3.85
C ILE A 86 -2.63 1.69 -2.62
N TRP A 87 -1.90 2.81 -2.63
CA TRP A 87 -1.14 3.26 -1.47
C TRP A 87 -2.02 3.59 -0.28
N ILE A 88 -3.13 4.31 -0.50
CA ILE A 88 -4.08 4.64 0.57
C ILE A 88 -4.67 3.36 1.16
N GLY A 89 -5.03 2.39 0.33
CA GLY A 89 -5.49 1.07 0.79
C GLY A 89 -4.44 0.33 1.62
N GLY A 90 -3.17 0.36 1.20
CA GLY A 90 -2.08 -0.23 1.98
C GLY A 90 -1.84 0.47 3.31
N LEU A 91 -1.90 1.82 3.35
CA LEU A 91 -1.81 2.59 4.59
C LEU A 91 -2.99 2.32 5.53
N TRP A 92 -4.19 2.11 4.97
CA TRP A 92 -5.34 1.70 5.74
C TRP A 92 -5.17 0.30 6.36
N LEU A 93 -4.61 -0.66 5.61
CA LEU A 93 -4.27 -1.99 6.15
C LEU A 93 -3.21 -1.92 7.26
N VAL A 94 -2.17 -1.09 7.07
CA VAL A 94 -1.17 -0.83 8.12
C VAL A 94 -1.84 -0.25 9.36
N HIS A 95 -2.75 0.70 9.18
CA HIS A 95 -3.50 1.29 10.29
C HIS A 95 -4.27 0.23 11.08
N LEU A 96 -4.96 -0.71 10.42
CA LEU A 96 -5.67 -1.80 11.11
C LEU A 96 -4.77 -2.65 12.00
N VAL A 97 -3.55 -2.93 11.54
CA VAL A 97 -2.58 -3.75 12.29
C VAL A 97 -2.01 -2.99 13.49
N VAL A 98 -1.79 -1.69 13.34
CA VAL A 98 -1.17 -0.86 14.40
C VAL A 98 -2.20 -0.23 15.32
N ALA A 99 -3.49 -0.22 14.95
CA ALA A 99 -4.57 0.47 15.69
C ALA A 99 -4.63 0.09 17.18
N THR A 100 -4.32 -1.16 17.51
CA THR A 100 -4.27 -1.66 18.91
C THR A 100 -3.17 -1.02 19.75
N HIS A 101 -2.19 -0.35 19.12
CA HIS A 101 -1.05 0.30 19.75
C HIS A 101 -1.07 1.83 19.62
N LEU A 102 -2.09 2.38 18.96
CA LEU A 102 -2.26 3.82 18.78
C LEU A 102 -3.20 4.40 19.85
N SER A 103 -3.11 5.71 20.08
CA SER A 103 -4.08 6.41 20.93
C SER A 103 -5.44 6.55 20.23
N ASP A 104 -6.51 6.74 21.01
CA ASP A 104 -7.86 6.94 20.47
C ASP A 104 -7.91 8.10 19.46
N THR A 105 -7.19 9.18 19.73
CA THR A 105 -7.08 10.32 18.81
C THR A 105 -6.43 9.93 17.49
N GLN A 106 -5.39 9.10 17.51
CA GLN A 106 -4.73 8.62 16.29
C GLN A 106 -5.65 7.67 15.51
N ASN A 107 -6.37 6.79 16.20
CA ASN A 107 -7.32 5.85 15.61
C ASN A 107 -8.52 6.55 14.94
N GLN A 108 -8.88 7.74 15.39
CA GLN A 108 -9.92 8.54 14.73
C GLN A 108 -9.36 9.37 13.56
N LYS A 109 -8.21 10.03 13.76
CA LYS A 109 -7.66 10.96 12.76
C LYS A 109 -7.05 10.28 11.54
N ILE A 110 -6.41 9.12 11.69
CA ILE A 110 -5.75 8.45 10.56
C ILE A 110 -6.77 8.05 9.49
N PRO A 111 -7.88 7.34 9.80
CA PRO A 111 -8.92 7.05 8.81
C PRO A 111 -9.52 8.29 8.17
N GLU A 112 -9.72 9.36 8.93
CA GLU A 112 -10.25 10.63 8.42
C GLU A 112 -9.32 11.27 7.39
N ILE A 113 -8.01 11.32 7.67
CA ILE A 113 -7.00 11.83 6.72
C ILE A 113 -6.93 10.94 5.47
N LEU A 114 -7.01 9.62 5.62
CA LEU A 114 -7.04 8.70 4.48
C LEU A 114 -8.30 8.93 3.63
N PHE A 115 -9.47 9.11 4.25
CA PHE A 115 -10.71 9.42 3.55
C PHE A 115 -10.64 10.75 2.79
N LEU A 116 -10.14 11.81 3.44
CA LEU A 116 -9.91 13.11 2.80
C LEU A 116 -8.95 13.00 1.60
N SER A 117 -7.93 12.13 1.70
CA SER A 117 -7.02 11.86 0.60
C SER A 117 -7.72 11.18 -0.58
N VAL A 118 -8.63 10.23 -0.33
CA VAL A 118 -9.46 9.62 -1.37
C VAL A 118 -10.39 10.66 -2.01
N LEU A 119 -11.04 11.50 -1.20
CA LEU A 119 -11.90 12.57 -1.69
C LEU A 119 -11.12 13.55 -2.58
N PHE A 120 -9.92 13.94 -2.15
CA PHE A 120 -9.04 14.79 -2.95
C PHE A 120 -8.68 14.14 -4.29
N ILE A 121 -8.38 12.84 -4.31
CA ILE A 121 -8.10 12.10 -5.54
C ILE A 121 -9.34 12.05 -6.44
N ALA A 122 -10.52 11.80 -5.89
CA ALA A 122 -11.77 11.79 -6.65
C ALA A 122 -12.04 13.16 -7.27
N THR A 123 -11.92 14.23 -6.49
CA THR A 123 -12.06 15.61 -6.98
C THR A 123 -11.02 15.94 -8.04
N TYR A 124 -9.77 15.49 -7.88
CA TYR A 124 -8.72 15.66 -8.88
C TYR A 124 -9.06 14.94 -10.21
N ILE A 125 -9.59 13.72 -10.14
CA ILE A 125 -10.06 12.99 -11.32
C ILE A 125 -11.17 13.79 -12.00
N LEU A 126 -12.17 14.24 -11.25
CA LEU A 126 -13.30 15.01 -11.79
C LEU A 126 -12.84 16.32 -12.43
N TYR A 127 -12.00 17.09 -11.74
CA TYR A 127 -11.46 18.35 -12.25
C TYR A 127 -10.69 18.13 -13.55
N ARG A 128 -9.89 17.07 -13.64
CA ARG A 128 -9.07 16.81 -14.82
C ARG A 128 -9.86 16.18 -15.97
N ALA A 129 -10.97 15.51 -15.65
CA ALA A 129 -11.90 14.95 -16.63
C ALA A 129 -12.90 15.98 -17.15
N ALA A 130 -13.22 17.04 -16.38
CA ALA A 130 -14.22 18.04 -16.76
C ALA A 130 -13.97 18.67 -18.15
N PRO A 131 -12.73 19.05 -18.55
CA PRO A 131 -12.47 19.55 -19.90
C PRO A 131 -12.72 18.55 -21.03
N LEU A 132 -12.77 17.25 -20.74
CA LEU A 132 -13.05 16.21 -21.72
C LEU A 132 -14.55 15.98 -21.95
N LEU A 133 -15.40 16.44 -21.04
CA LEU A 133 -16.84 16.17 -21.05
C LEU A 133 -17.69 17.30 -21.67
N GLY A 134 -17.07 18.42 -22.07
CA GLY A 134 -17.73 19.58 -22.65
C GLY A 134 -17.97 20.70 -21.64
#